data_AF-A0A6P9B6I3-F1
#
_entry.id   AF-A0A6P9B6I3-F1
#
_cell.length_a   1.000
_cell.length_b   1.000
_cell.length_c   1.000
_cell.angle_alpha   90.00
_cell.angle_beta   90.00
_cell.angle_gamma   90.00
#
_symmetry.space_group_name_H-M   'P 1'
#
loop_
_entity.id
_entity.type
_entity.pdbx_description
1 polymer ?
#
loop_
_entity_poly.entity_id
_entity_poly.type
_entity_poly.pdbx_seq_one_letter_code
_entity_poly.pdbx_strand_id
1 'polypeptide(L)'
;MEKDTPQKKYIDGNRKTLKEELGLTEEDIIEIPQLFYSSQEVPENSSSQMVRASAKAYFPDMVNMIVLGKHLGIPKPFGPIIDGQCCLEKEVRRLLEPLGLSCNFIDDYGTYYLLSGDVHCGTNVLRKPFSFKWWNMRP
;
A
#
# COMPACT_ATOMS: atom_id res chain seq x y z
N MET A 1 -18.47 -7.72 -15.20
CA MET A 1 -17.51 -7.32 -16.25
C MET A 1 -16.60 -6.29 -15.62
N GLU A 2 -15.50 -6.77 -15.06
CA GLU A 2 -14.54 -5.95 -14.31
C GLU A 2 -13.87 -5.00 -15.30
N LYS A 3 -14.05 -3.69 -15.11
CA LYS A 3 -13.43 -2.69 -15.98
C LYS A 3 -11.99 -2.54 -15.53
N ASP A 4 -11.03 -3.02 -16.32
CA ASP A 4 -9.60 -2.77 -16.12
C ASP A 4 -9.34 -1.26 -16.03
N THR A 5 -9.16 -0.76 -14.82
CA THR A 5 -8.81 0.65 -14.59
C THR A 5 -7.37 0.89 -15.03
N PRO A 6 -7.02 2.10 -15.49
CA PRO A 6 -5.63 2.44 -15.79
C PRO A 6 -4.67 2.10 -14.65
N GLN A 7 -5.08 2.31 -13.40
CA GLN A 7 -4.31 2.03 -12.20
C GLN A 7 -3.99 0.54 -12.03
N LYS A 8 -4.98 -0.34 -12.26
CA LYS A 8 -4.77 -1.78 -12.22
C LYS A 8 -3.70 -2.22 -13.22
N LYS A 9 -3.70 -1.68 -14.44
CA LYS A 9 -2.68 -2.00 -15.46
C LYS A 9 -1.25 -1.65 -15.01
N TYR A 10 -1.07 -0.53 -14.31
CA TYR A 10 0.24 -0.17 -13.76
C TYR A 10 0.68 -1.10 -12.62
N ILE A 11 -0.25 -1.47 -11.73
CA ILE A 11 0.04 -2.40 -10.64
C ILE A 11 0.38 -3.80 -11.21
N ASP A 12 -0.40 -4.29 -12.17
CA ASP A 12 -0.15 -5.59 -12.82
C ASP A 12 1.17 -5.62 -13.59
N GLY A 13 1.54 -4.50 -14.21
CA GLY A 13 2.86 -4.32 -14.83
C GLY A 13 3.99 -4.47 -13.81
N ASN A 14 3.89 -3.81 -12.66
CA ASN A 14 4.87 -3.97 -11.57
C ASN A 14 4.84 -5.37 -10.97
N ARG A 15 3.67 -6.00 -10.82
CA ARG A 15 3.56 -7.40 -10.37
C ARG A 15 4.38 -8.31 -11.28
N LYS A 16 4.27 -8.15 -12.61
CA LYS A 16 5.07 -8.92 -13.57
C LYS A 16 6.57 -8.68 -13.38
N THR A 17 7.01 -7.43 -13.33
CA THR A 17 8.43 -7.09 -13.11
C THR A 17 8.95 -7.68 -11.80
N LEU A 18 8.22 -7.54 -10.70
CA LEU A 18 8.64 -8.06 -9.40
C LEU A 18 8.75 -9.59 -9.39
N LYS A 19 7.81 -10.30 -10.05
CA LYS A 19 7.89 -11.75 -10.21
C LYS A 19 9.12 -12.18 -11.01
N GLU A 20 9.42 -11.47 -12.11
CA GLU A 20 10.57 -11.77 -12.98
C GLU A 20 11.90 -11.50 -12.26
N GLU A 21 12.05 -10.33 -11.63
CA GLU A 21 13.33 -9.88 -11.07
C GLU A 21 13.65 -10.45 -9.69
N LEU A 22 12.63 -10.79 -8.90
CA LEU A 22 12.80 -11.34 -7.54
C LEU A 22 12.49 -12.84 -7.45
N GLY A 23 12.06 -13.47 -8.55
CA GLY A 23 11.71 -14.88 -8.59
C GLY A 23 10.44 -15.23 -7.80
N LEU A 24 9.50 -14.28 -7.67
CA LEU A 24 8.27 -14.48 -6.91
C LEU A 24 7.23 -15.29 -7.70
N THR A 25 6.48 -16.11 -6.96
CA THR A 25 5.31 -16.83 -7.45
C THR A 25 4.03 -16.09 -7.05
N GLU A 26 2.88 -16.59 -7.50
CA GLU A 26 1.58 -16.06 -7.05
C GLU A 26 1.33 -16.33 -5.56
N GLU A 27 1.94 -17.38 -4.99
CA GLU A 27 1.80 -17.73 -3.58
C GLU A 27 2.53 -16.74 -2.64
N ASP A 28 3.51 -16.02 -3.18
CA ASP A 28 4.27 -15.00 -2.45
C ASP A 28 3.55 -13.64 -2.38
N ILE A 29 2.40 -13.49 -3.06
CA ILE A 29 1.73 -12.20 -3.28
C ILE A 29 0.33 -12.22 -2.67
N ILE A 30 0.05 -11.24 -1.82
CA ILE A 30 -1.29 -10.98 -1.27
C ILE A 30 -1.79 -9.66 -1.84
N GLU A 31 -3.00 -9.68 -2.39
CA GLU A 31 -3.67 -8.48 -2.87
C GLU A 31 -4.45 -7.83 -1.73
N ILE A 32 -4.16 -6.54 -1.47
CA ILE A 32 -4.90 -5.73 -0.50
C ILE A 32 -5.98 -4.94 -1.27
N PRO A 33 -7.26 -4.99 -0.85
CA PRO A 33 -8.33 -4.29 -1.55
C PRO A 33 -8.13 -2.77 -1.42
N GLN A 34 -7.84 -2.11 -2.53
CA GLN A 34 -7.56 -0.67 -2.58
C GLN A 34 -8.19 -0.06 -3.84
N LEU A 35 -8.80 1.12 -3.70
CA LEU A 35 -9.30 1.90 -4.81
C LEU A 35 -8.46 3.16 -5.02
N PHE A 36 -8.38 3.57 -6.28
CA PHE A 36 -7.66 4.77 -6.71
C PHE A 36 -8.52 5.54 -7.71
N TYR A 37 -8.28 6.84 -7.80
CA TYR A 37 -8.84 7.70 -8.83
C TYR A 37 -7.72 8.46 -9.57
N SER A 38 -7.99 8.82 -10.82
CA SER A 38 -7.07 9.65 -11.60
C SER A 38 -7.18 11.10 -11.15
N SER A 39 -6.05 11.74 -10.86
CA SER A 39 -5.97 13.16 -10.55
C SER A 39 -5.17 13.88 -11.64
N GLN A 40 -5.59 15.09 -11.98
CA GLN A 40 -4.88 15.97 -12.88
C GLN A 40 -4.29 17.10 -12.05
N GLU A 41 -3.02 16.97 -11.71
CA GLU A 41 -2.32 18.01 -10.97
C GLU A 41 -1.51 18.87 -11.93
N VAL A 42 -1.61 20.18 -11.75
CA VAL A 42 -0.68 21.14 -12.32
C VAL A 42 0.42 21.31 -11.28
N PRO A 43 1.67 20.91 -11.56
CA PRO A 43 2.76 21.15 -10.62
C PRO A 43 2.87 22.66 -10.36
N GLU A 44 2.82 23.09 -9.10
CA GLU A 44 2.86 24.52 -8.71
C GLU A 44 4.09 25.26 -9.26
N ASN A 45 5.13 24.52 -9.67
CA ASN A 45 6.41 25.03 -10.16
C ASN A 45 6.77 24.61 -11.59
N SER A 46 5.84 24.08 -12.41
CA SER A 46 6.19 23.71 -13.80
C SER A 46 5.97 24.86 -14.79
N SER A 47 7.08 25.31 -15.41
CA SER A 47 7.06 26.21 -16.58
C SER A 47 6.42 25.58 -17.82
N SER A 48 6.22 24.26 -17.82
CA SER A 48 5.41 23.55 -18.79
C SER A 48 4.00 23.32 -18.23
N GLN A 49 2.96 23.73 -18.96
CA GLN A 49 1.55 23.36 -18.70
C GLN A 49 1.28 21.87 -19.04
N MET A 50 2.22 20.97 -18.74
CA MET A 50 1.98 19.54 -18.90
C MET A 50 1.22 19.02 -17.67
N VAL A 51 -0.10 18.91 -17.82
CA VAL A 51 -0.95 18.16 -16.91
C VAL A 51 -0.49 16.69 -16.96
N ARG A 52 0.11 16.21 -15.86
CA ARG A 52 0.41 14.80 -15.71
C ARG A 52 -0.75 14.14 -14.97
N ALA A 53 -1.36 13.14 -15.61
CA ALA A 53 -2.30 12.28 -14.91
C ALA A 53 -1.52 11.49 -13.84
N SER A 54 -1.94 11.61 -12.58
CA SER A 54 -1.44 10.85 -11.45
C SER A 54 -2.56 10.00 -10.85
N ALA A 55 -2.22 9.04 -10.00
CA ALA A 55 -3.20 8.27 -9.22
C ALA A 55 -3.18 8.73 -7.77
N LYS A 56 -4.36 8.89 -7.17
CA LYS A 56 -4.54 9.13 -5.73
C LYS A 56 -5.40 8.03 -5.12
N ALA A 57 -5.11 7.70 -3.86
CA ALA A 57 -5.89 6.73 -3.10
C ALA A 57 -7.31 7.27 -2.87
N TYR A 58 -8.33 6.44 -3.07
CA TYR A 58 -9.74 6.83 -2.93
C TYR A 58 -10.21 6.80 -1.47
N PHE A 59 -9.58 5.95 -0.67
CA PHE A 59 -9.66 5.88 0.79
C PHE A 59 -8.25 5.61 1.33
N PRO A 60 -7.96 5.79 2.64
CA PRO A 60 -6.62 5.60 3.21
C PRO A 60 -5.92 4.34 2.71
N ASP A 61 -4.69 4.48 2.19
CA ASP A 61 -4.03 3.41 1.44
C ASP A 61 -3.49 2.33 2.37
N MET A 62 -4.21 1.22 2.50
CA MET A 62 -3.89 0.20 3.49
C MET A 62 -2.52 -0.47 3.28
N VAL A 63 -1.94 -0.45 2.07
CA VAL A 63 -0.58 -0.97 1.85
C VAL A 63 0.50 -0.04 2.40
N ASN A 64 0.20 1.25 2.59
CA ASN A 64 1.07 2.26 3.17
C ASN A 64 1.14 2.14 4.70
N MET A 65 1.39 0.93 5.19
CA MET A 65 1.39 0.57 6.62
C MET A 65 2.79 0.61 7.24
N ILE A 66 2.86 0.77 8.56
CA ILE A 66 4.08 0.53 9.33
C ILE A 66 4.17 -0.93 9.77
N VAL A 67 5.31 -1.58 9.51
CA VAL A 67 5.56 -3.00 9.84
C VAL A 67 6.57 -3.13 10.99
N LEU A 68 6.10 -3.54 12.17
CA LEU A 68 6.88 -3.75 13.39
C LEU A 68 6.91 -5.23 13.78
N GLY A 69 7.68 -6.02 13.03
CA GLY A 69 7.70 -7.48 13.18
C GLY A 69 6.35 -8.06 12.80
N LYS A 70 5.64 -8.67 13.76
CA LYS A 70 4.30 -9.23 13.54
C LYS A 70 3.16 -8.21 13.73
N HIS A 71 3.46 -7.01 14.21
CA HIS A 71 2.44 -5.98 14.45
C HIS A 71 2.41 -4.99 13.29
N LEU A 72 1.25 -4.84 12.66
CA LEU A 72 1.02 -3.95 11.54
C LEU A 72 0.20 -2.76 12.02
N GLY A 73 0.68 -1.55 11.74
CA GLY A 73 -0.09 -0.31 11.87
C GLY A 73 -0.60 0.10 10.49
N ILE A 74 -1.86 -0.24 10.21
CA ILE A 74 -2.49 -0.13 8.90
C ILE A 74 -3.36 1.14 8.88
N PRO A 75 -3.30 2.00 7.86
CA PRO A 75 -4.23 3.12 7.71
C PRO A 75 -5.69 2.64 7.80
N LYS A 76 -6.51 3.32 8.60
CA LYS A 76 -7.91 2.91 8.80
C LYS A 76 -8.72 3.26 7.55
N PRO A 77 -9.29 2.29 6.82
CA PRO A 77 -9.86 2.56 5.50
C PRO A 77 -11.23 3.26 5.54
N PHE A 78 -11.90 3.30 6.71
CA PHE A 78 -13.27 3.83 6.87
C PHE A 78 -14.27 3.28 5.84
N GLY A 79 -14.09 2.02 5.45
CA GLY A 79 -14.95 1.36 4.48
C GLY A 79 -16.36 1.07 5.03
N PRO A 80 -17.27 0.60 4.15
CA PRO A 80 -18.65 0.30 4.52
C PRO A 80 -18.76 -0.64 5.73
N ILE A 81 -19.70 -0.33 6.61
CA ILE A 81 -20.01 -1.16 7.78
C ILE A 81 -21.05 -2.21 7.39
N ILE A 82 -20.68 -3.48 7.49
CA ILE A 82 -21.55 -4.65 7.28
C ILE A 82 -21.52 -5.46 8.57
N ASP A 83 -22.69 -5.75 9.14
CA ASP A 83 -22.83 -6.47 10.42
C ASP A 83 -22.03 -5.85 11.57
N GLY A 84 -21.95 -4.52 11.62
CA GLY A 84 -21.25 -3.77 12.66
C GLY A 84 -19.73 -3.68 12.49
N GLN A 85 -19.15 -4.19 11.40
CA GLN A 85 -17.72 -4.13 11.13
C GLN A 85 -17.41 -3.53 9.76
N CYS A 86 -16.31 -2.78 9.65
CA CYS A 86 -15.79 -2.33 8.36
C CYS A 86 -15.37 -3.55 7.51
N CYS A 87 -15.96 -3.72 6.34
CA CYS A 87 -15.72 -4.89 5.49
C CYS A 87 -14.29 -4.95 4.95
N LEU A 88 -13.65 -3.80 4.71
CA LEU A 88 -12.25 -3.71 4.27
C LEU A 88 -11.29 -4.14 5.38
N GLU A 89 -11.51 -3.68 6.62
CA GLU A 89 -10.72 -4.11 7.78
C GLU A 89 -10.86 -5.62 7.99
N LYS A 90 -12.09 -6.15 7.89
CA LYS A 90 -12.37 -7.59 7.99
C LYS A 90 -11.63 -8.39 6.92
N GLU A 91 -11.61 -7.91 5.68
CA GLU A 91 -10.92 -8.60 4.58
C GLU A 91 -9.39 -8.59 4.78
N VAL A 92 -8.81 -7.46 5.17
CA VAL A 92 -7.37 -7.39 5.48
C VAL A 92 -7.00 -8.31 6.64
N ARG A 93 -7.83 -8.39 7.69
CA ARG A 93 -7.63 -9.38 8.76
C ARG A 93 -7.68 -10.81 8.23
N ARG A 94 -8.69 -11.14 7.41
CA ARG A 94 -8.84 -12.48 6.81
C ARG A 94 -7.61 -12.90 6.01
N LEU A 95 -6.98 -11.95 5.31
CA LEU A 95 -5.78 -12.20 4.51
C LEU A 95 -4.50 -12.35 5.36
N LEU A 96 -4.31 -11.50 6.37
CA LEU A 96 -3.03 -11.35 7.06
C LEU A 96 -2.93 -12.07 8.42
N GLU A 97 -4.03 -12.17 9.17
CA GLU A 97 -4.00 -12.82 10.50
C GLU A 97 -3.66 -14.31 10.45
N PRO A 98 -4.05 -15.11 9.43
CA PRO A 98 -3.61 -16.50 9.29
C PRO A 98 -2.08 -16.67 9.17
N LEU A 99 -1.36 -15.63 8.79
CA LEU A 99 0.12 -15.60 8.73
C LEU A 99 0.75 -15.30 10.10
N GLY A 100 -0.07 -15.12 11.15
CA GLY A 100 0.37 -14.74 12.48
C GLY A 100 0.68 -13.24 12.62
N LEU A 101 0.14 -12.40 11.72
CA LEU A 101 0.24 -10.94 11.78
C LEU A 101 -0.92 -10.35 12.59
N SER A 102 -0.64 -9.28 13.34
CA SER A 102 -1.61 -8.55 14.15
C SER A 102 -1.95 -7.23 13.46
N CYS A 103 -3.17 -7.11 12.93
CA CYS A 103 -3.65 -5.93 12.21
C CYS A 103 -4.21 -4.88 13.18
N ASN A 104 -3.60 -3.70 13.23
CA ASN A 104 -4.04 -2.56 14.04
C ASN A 104 -4.35 -1.39 13.10
N PHE A 105 -5.61 -0.99 13.03
CA PHE A 105 -6.06 0.07 12.13
C PHE A 105 -5.96 1.43 12.83
N ILE A 106 -5.15 2.33 12.25
CA ILE A 106 -4.81 3.64 12.79
C ILE A 106 -5.63 4.69 12.04
N ASP A 107 -6.41 5.48 12.78
CA ASP A 107 -7.07 6.65 12.20
C ASP A 107 -6.04 7.74 11.90
N ASP A 108 -5.71 7.89 10.64
CA ASP A 108 -4.83 8.92 10.09
C ASP A 108 -5.56 9.84 9.09
N TYR A 109 -6.89 9.73 9.01
CA TYR A 109 -7.68 10.34 7.92
C TYR A 109 -7.45 11.85 7.84
N GLY A 110 -7.69 12.54 8.95
CA GLY A 110 -7.56 14.00 9.01
C GLY A 110 -6.12 14.51 9.07
N THR A 111 -5.18 13.68 9.51
CA THR A 111 -3.80 14.09 9.80
C THR A 111 -2.83 13.83 8.66
N TYR A 112 -3.03 12.75 7.90
CA TYR A 112 -2.12 12.32 6.83
C TYR A 112 -2.88 12.12 5.52
N TYR A 113 -3.96 11.33 5.50
CA TYR A 113 -4.62 10.92 4.25
C TYR A 113 -5.10 12.11 3.42
N LEU A 114 -5.77 13.09 4.04
CA LEU A 114 -6.19 14.32 3.36
C LEU A 114 -5.03 15.16 2.80
N LEU A 115 -3.80 14.94 3.28
CA LEU A 115 -2.56 15.54 2.78
C LEU A 115 -1.82 14.65 1.77
N SER A 116 -2.50 13.64 1.20
CA SER A 116 -1.98 12.70 0.20
C SER A 116 -0.84 11.78 0.71
N GLY A 117 -0.92 11.33 1.97
CA GLY A 117 -0.06 10.26 2.50
C GLY A 117 -0.73 9.51 3.65
N ASP A 118 -0.16 8.42 4.13
CA ASP A 118 -0.75 7.63 5.22
C ASP A 118 0.32 7.25 6.27
N VAL A 119 0.02 6.30 7.16
CA VAL A 119 0.89 5.85 8.26
C VAL A 119 2.37 5.67 7.88
N HIS A 120 2.69 4.96 6.78
CA HIS A 120 4.08 4.77 6.36
C HIS A 120 4.72 6.09 5.92
N CYS A 121 4.01 6.97 5.22
CA CYS A 121 4.51 8.30 4.84
C CYS A 121 4.87 9.16 6.06
N GLY A 122 4.15 9.00 7.17
CA GLY A 122 4.37 9.74 8.42
C GLY A 122 5.41 9.13 9.37
N THR A 123 5.96 7.95 9.06
CA THR A 123 6.79 7.20 10.00
C THR A 123 8.09 6.70 9.37
N ASN A 124 9.03 6.29 10.22
CA ASN A 124 10.24 5.59 9.79
C ASN A 124 10.68 4.62 10.89
N VAL A 125 11.43 3.57 10.55
CA VAL A 125 11.81 2.50 11.48
C VAL A 125 13.29 2.17 11.34
N LEU A 126 14.03 2.27 12.45
CA LEU A 126 15.36 1.69 12.56
C LEU A 126 15.22 0.18 12.78
N ARG A 127 15.80 -0.63 11.88
CA ARG A 127 15.74 -2.10 11.92
C ARG A 127 17.10 -2.69 12.26
N LYS A 128 17.10 -3.89 12.83
CA LYS A 128 18.32 -4.67 13.07
C LYS A 128 19.01 -4.96 11.72
N PRO A 129 20.34 -4.76 11.58
CA PRO A 129 21.07 -5.13 10.37
C PRO A 129 20.96 -6.62 10.06
N PHE A 130 21.14 -6.97 8.78
CA PHE A 130 21.29 -8.37 8.38
C PHE A 130 22.46 -9.03 9.12
N SER A 131 22.30 -10.31 9.48
CA SER A 131 23.41 -11.11 10.03
C SER A 131 24.45 -11.43 8.96
N PHE A 132 24.02 -11.54 7.69
CA PHE A 132 24.88 -11.71 6.53
C PHE A 132 25.83 -10.52 6.38
N LYS A 133 27.12 -10.82 6.16
CA LYS A 133 28.15 -9.80 5.99
C LYS A 133 28.19 -9.38 4.53
N TRP A 134 27.89 -8.12 4.25
CA TRP A 134 27.74 -7.62 2.86
C TRP A 134 28.99 -7.87 1.99
N TRP A 135 30.19 -7.83 2.56
CA TRP A 135 31.44 -8.08 1.83
C TRP A 135 31.65 -9.55 1.41
N ASN A 136 30.81 -10.48 1.88
CA ASN A 136 30.80 -11.85 1.40
C ASN A 136 29.91 -12.04 0.15
N MET A 137 29.13 -11.03 -0.24
CA MET A 137 28.37 -11.06 -1.49
C MET A 137 29.32 -11.03 -2.69
N ARG A 138 28.93 -11.70 -3.77
CA ARG A 138 29.53 -11.56 -5.10
C ARG A 138 28.46 -10.94 -6.01
N PRO A 139 28.41 -9.60 -6.11
CA PRO A 139 27.42 -8.89 -6.92
C PRO A 139 27.58 -9.14 -8.42
#